data_AF-A0A433SCZ4-F1
#
_entry.id   AF-A0A433SCZ4-F1
#
_cell.length_a   1.000
_cell.length_b   1.000
_cell.length_c   1.000
_cell.angle_alpha   90.00
_cell.angle_beta   90.00
_cell.angle_gamma   90.00
#
_symmetry.space_group_name_H-M   'P 1'
#
loop_
_entity.id
_entity.type
_entity.pdbx_description
1 polymer ?
#
loop_
_entity_poly.entity_id
_entity_poly.type
_entity_poly.pdbx_seq_one_letter_code
_entity_poly.pdbx_strand_id
1 'polypeptide(L)'
;MMNLRQLIDYLMRYAFSSICAVLLDIALYAFLIWAVQLSPFYANAISSVVSVIVVWFLSGRYLFAAHRISLKKYITWYVYQFIVILIYSAMVKGLVDYGVNELLSKLLITALSFVINSTFFKLVILKK
;
A
#
# COMPACT_ATOMS: atom_id res chain seq x y z
N MET A 1 9.82 -3.74 27.07
CA MET A 1 10.71 -3.95 25.90
C MET A 1 10.36 -5.29 25.28
N MET A 2 10.20 -5.38 23.96
CA MET A 2 10.00 -6.69 23.28
C MET A 2 11.27 -7.52 23.38
N ASN A 3 11.14 -8.84 23.59
CA ASN A 3 12.27 -9.76 23.50
C ASN A 3 12.60 -10.07 22.02
N LEU A 4 13.79 -10.63 21.76
CA LEU A 4 14.28 -10.90 20.41
C LEU A 4 13.32 -11.78 19.59
N ARG A 5 12.71 -12.79 20.21
CA ARG A 5 11.76 -13.70 19.56
C ARG A 5 10.49 -12.96 19.10
N GLN A 6 9.93 -12.11 19.96
CA GLN A 6 8.77 -11.28 19.63
C GLN A 6 9.06 -10.30 18.50
N LEU A 7 10.28 -9.74 18.46
CA LEU A 7 10.73 -8.87 17.37
C LEU A 7 10.79 -9.62 16.04
N ILE A 8 11.39 -10.81 16.04
CA ILE A 8 11.49 -11.66 14.83
C ILE A 8 10.10 -12.05 14.33
N ASP A 9 9.22 -12.53 15.23
CA ASP A 9 7.85 -12.91 14.85
C ASP A 9 7.06 -11.73 14.28
N TYR A 10 7.23 -10.53 14.84
CA TYR A 10 6.62 -9.30 14.32
C TYR A 10 7.15 -8.96 12.92
N LEU A 11 8.47 -8.97 12.73
CA LEU A 11 9.10 -8.65 11.44
C LEU A 11 8.69 -9.66 10.37
N MET A 12 8.66 -10.95 10.68
CA MET A 12 8.23 -11.98 9.73
C MET A 12 6.77 -11.83 9.33
N ARG A 13 5.86 -11.59 10.29
CA ARG A 13 4.44 -11.36 10.00
C ARG A 13 4.22 -10.11 9.16
N TYR A 14 4.92 -9.03 9.50
CA TYR A 14 4.85 -7.77 8.75
C TYR A 14 5.36 -7.98 7.32
N ALA A 15 6.58 -8.51 7.15
CA ALA A 15 7.18 -8.77 5.85
C ALA A 15 6.30 -9.69 4.99
N PHE A 16 5.80 -10.79 5.57
CA PHE A 16 4.90 -11.70 4.87
C PHE A 16 3.62 -11.01 4.40
N SER A 17 2.97 -10.25 5.30
CA SER A 17 1.74 -9.52 4.95
C SER A 17 1.96 -8.47 3.85
N SER A 18 3.10 -7.77 3.87
CA SER A 18 3.47 -6.80 2.85
C SER A 18 3.75 -7.47 1.51
N ILE A 19 4.47 -8.60 1.50
CA ILE A 19 4.76 -9.36 0.28
C ILE A 19 3.45 -9.87 -0.34
N CYS A 20 2.59 -10.50 0.45
CA CYS A 20 1.30 -10.99 -0.03
C CYS A 20 0.44 -9.87 -0.63
N ALA A 21 0.40 -8.71 0.02
CA ALA A 21 -0.37 -7.57 -0.45
C ALA A 21 0.18 -6.95 -1.73
N VAL A 22 1.51 -6.84 -1.86
CA VAL A 22 2.16 -6.34 -3.07
C VAL A 22 1.96 -7.31 -4.23
N LEU A 23 2.11 -8.62 -4.00
CA LEU A 23 1.85 -9.63 -5.02
C LEU A 23 0.39 -9.60 -5.48
N LEU A 24 -0.55 -9.50 -4.55
CA LEU A 24 -1.97 -9.38 -4.86
C LEU A 24 -2.26 -8.10 -5.67
N ASP A 25 -1.66 -6.96 -5.27
CA ASP A 25 -1.80 -5.68 -5.95
C ASP A 25 -1.34 -5.76 -7.41
N ILE A 26 -0.12 -6.28 -7.62
CA ILE A 26 0.46 -6.42 -8.96
C ILE A 26 -0.34 -7.42 -9.80
N ALA A 27 -0.71 -8.57 -9.24
CA ALA A 27 -1.48 -9.59 -9.96
C ALA A 27 -2.87 -9.08 -10.35
N LEU A 28 -3.57 -8.41 -9.44
CA LEU A 28 -4.88 -7.83 -9.70
C LEU A 28 -4.77 -6.68 -10.70
N TYR A 29 -3.76 -5.82 -10.60
CA TYR A 29 -3.49 -4.80 -11.60
C TYR A 29 -3.30 -5.40 -13.00
N ALA A 30 -2.42 -6.40 -13.12
CA ALA A 30 -2.15 -7.08 -14.39
C ALA A 30 -3.43 -7.70 -14.98
N PHE A 31 -4.24 -8.35 -14.14
CA PHE A 31 -5.53 -8.92 -14.55
C PHE A 31 -6.50 -7.83 -15.06
N LEU A 32 -6.62 -6.71 -14.34
CA LEU A 32 -7.52 -5.62 -14.71
C LEU A 32 -7.09 -4.95 -16.03
N ILE A 33 -5.79 -4.84 -16.30
CA ILE A 33 -5.27 -4.32 -17.57
C ILE A 33 -5.50 -5.33 -18.71
N TRP A 34 -5.07 -6.57 -18.56
CA TRP A 34 -4.99 -7.50 -19.69
C TRP A 34 -6.29 -8.26 -19.96
N ALA A 35 -7.03 -8.63 -18.92
CA ALA A 35 -8.27 -9.40 -19.07
C ALA A 35 -9.49 -8.48 -19.15
N VAL A 36 -9.54 -7.43 -18.31
CA VAL A 36 -10.70 -6.51 -18.24
C VAL A 36 -10.53 -5.29 -19.14
N GLN A 37 -9.31 -5.01 -19.62
CA GLN A 37 -8.99 -3.85 -20.47
C GLN A 37 -9.35 -2.51 -19.81
N LEU A 38 -9.22 -2.43 -18.48
CA LEU A 38 -9.40 -1.16 -17.77
C LEU A 38 -8.25 -0.20 -18.06
N SER A 39 -8.55 1.10 -17.96
CA SER A 39 -7.50 2.11 -18.04
C SER A 39 -6.50 1.94 -16.87
N PRO A 40 -5.21 2.28 -17.08
CA PRO A 40 -4.19 2.17 -16.03
C PRO A 40 -4.54 2.87 -14.73
N PHE A 41 -5.27 3.99 -14.81
CA PHE A 41 -5.75 4.72 -13.65
C PHE A 41 -6.71 3.87 -12.80
N TYR A 42 -7.79 3.36 -13.41
CA TYR A 42 -8.79 2.59 -12.67
C TYR A 42 -8.25 1.25 -12.20
N ALA A 43 -7.45 0.57 -13.04
CA ALA A 43 -6.79 -0.67 -12.67
C ALA A 43 -5.89 -0.48 -11.44
N ASN A 44 -5.07 0.58 -11.41
CA ASN A 44 -4.22 0.88 -10.26
C ASN A 44 -5.03 1.25 -9.01
N ALA A 45 -6.05 2.08 -9.16
CA ALA A 45 -6.89 2.50 -8.03
C ALA A 45 -7.57 1.31 -7.36
N ILE A 46 -8.22 0.44 -8.15
CA ILE A 46 -8.94 -0.73 -7.63
C ILE A 46 -7.96 -1.71 -6.97
N SER A 47 -6.88 -2.07 -7.67
CA SER A 47 -5.86 -3.00 -7.12
C SER A 47 -5.25 -2.48 -5.81
N SER A 48 -4.91 -1.19 -5.75
CA SER A 48 -4.31 -0.57 -4.57
C SER A 48 -5.29 -0.52 -3.39
N VAL A 49 -6.57 -0.21 -3.63
CA VAL A 49 -7.61 -0.23 -2.58
C VAL A 49 -7.76 -1.64 -2.00
N VAL A 50 -7.87 -2.66 -2.86
CA VAL A 50 -7.96 -4.05 -2.42
C VAL A 50 -6.73 -4.45 -1.61
N SER A 51 -5.53 -4.09 -2.08
CA SER A 51 -4.28 -4.37 -1.37
C SER A 51 -4.22 -3.71 0.01
N VAL A 52 -4.57 -2.42 0.12
CA VAL A 52 -4.60 -1.69 1.40
C VAL A 52 -5.59 -2.33 2.38
N ILE A 53 -6.75 -2.75 1.91
CA ILE A 53 -7.74 -3.48 2.73
C ILE A 53 -7.12 -4.79 3.24
N VAL A 54 -6.47 -5.57 2.38
CA VAL A 54 -5.83 -6.83 2.77
C VAL A 54 -4.70 -6.59 3.78
N VAL A 55 -3.82 -5.61 3.56
CA VAL A 55 -2.78 -5.22 4.54
C VAL A 55 -3.41 -4.84 5.88
N TRP A 56 -4.50 -4.07 5.85
CA TRP A 56 -5.21 -3.66 7.05
C TRP A 56 -5.70 -4.87 7.87
N PHE A 57 -6.32 -5.85 7.21
CA PHE A 57 -6.79 -7.07 7.87
C PHE A 57 -5.66 -7.97 8.38
N LEU A 58 -4.58 -8.12 7.61
CA LEU A 58 -3.47 -9.01 7.96
C LEU A 58 -2.57 -8.44 9.06
N SER A 59 -2.25 -7.15 9.00
CA SER A 59 -1.25 -6.53 9.88
C SER A 59 -1.71 -5.22 10.52
N GLY A 60 -2.47 -4.39 9.81
CA GLY A 60 -2.88 -3.06 10.27
C GLY A 60 -3.65 -3.10 11.59
N ARG A 61 -4.60 -4.02 11.74
CA ARG A 61 -5.37 -4.22 12.98
C ARG A 61 -4.48 -4.45 14.20
N TYR A 62 -3.45 -5.30 14.06
CA TYR A 62 -2.52 -5.60 15.15
C TYR A 62 -1.62 -4.41 15.48
N LEU A 63 -1.11 -3.72 14.45
CA LEU A 63 -0.23 -2.56 14.59
C LEU A 63 -0.93 -1.40 15.31
N PHE A 64 -2.18 -1.12 14.96
CA PHE A 64 -2.99 -0.07 15.56
C PHE A 64 -3.40 -0.42 17.00
N ALA A 65 -3.76 -1.67 17.27
CA ALA A 65 -4.07 -2.13 18.63
C ALA A 65 -2.85 -2.04 19.55
N ALA A 66 -1.67 -2.44 19.07
CA ALA A 66 -0.43 -2.41 19.85
C ALA A 66 -0.01 -0.99 20.26
N HIS A 67 -0.25 0.01 19.40
CA HIS A 67 0.19 1.39 19.63
C HIS A 67 -0.88 2.31 20.23
N ARG A 68 -2.08 1.79 20.55
CA ARG A 68 -3.23 2.57 21.06
C ARG A 68 -3.48 3.84 20.24
N ILE A 69 -3.45 3.71 18.92
CA ILE A 69 -3.56 4.86 18.01
C ILE A 69 -4.95 5.50 18.17
N SER A 70 -4.99 6.83 18.29
CA SER A 70 -6.26 7.56 18.45
C SER A 70 -7.11 7.51 17.18
N LEU A 71 -8.44 7.61 17.35
CA LEU A 71 -9.39 7.65 16.22
C LEU A 71 -9.03 8.73 15.20
N LYS A 72 -8.57 9.90 15.66
CA LYS A 72 -8.10 11.00 14.80
C LYS A 72 -6.99 10.54 13.85
N LYS A 73 -5.96 9.87 14.38
CA LYS A 73 -4.84 9.37 13.57
C LYS A 73 -5.26 8.25 12.62
N TYR A 74 -6.23 7.43 13.02
CA TYR A 74 -6.82 6.43 12.13
C TYR A 74 -7.54 7.06 10.94
N ILE A 75 -8.39 8.07 11.18
CA ILE A 75 -9.07 8.82 10.12
C ILE A 75 -8.04 9.52 9.21
N THR A 76 -7.03 10.18 9.80
CA THR A 76 -5.94 10.82 9.05
C THR A 76 -5.22 9.82 8.13
N TRP A 77 -4.92 8.62 8.63
CA TRP A 77 -4.31 7.57 7.81
C TRP A 77 -5.21 7.14 6.66
N TYR A 78 -6.51 6.95 6.91
CA TYR A 78 -7.44 6.52 5.86
C TYR A 78 -7.62 7.57 4.76
N VAL A 79 -7.80 8.84 5.14
CA VAL A 79 -7.90 9.96 4.18
C VAL A 79 -6.61 10.10 3.37
N TYR A 80 -5.45 9.97 4.03
CA TYR A 80 -4.16 9.98 3.37
C TYR A 80 -4.04 8.85 2.34
N GLN A 81 -4.38 7.61 2.70
CA GLN A 81 -4.31 6.47 1.78
C GLN A 81 -5.20 6.71 0.54
N PHE A 82 -6.42 7.21 0.74
CA PHE A 82 -7.33 7.52 -0.37
C PHE A 82 -6.72 8.53 -1.35
N ILE A 83 -6.22 9.67 -0.85
CA ILE A 83 -5.61 10.72 -1.68
C ILE A 83 -4.38 10.17 -2.42
N VAL A 84 -3.54 9.44 -1.71
CA VAL A 84 -2.28 8.91 -2.25
C VAL A 84 -2.52 7.85 -3.33
N ILE A 85 -3.52 7.00 -3.16
CA ILE A 85 -3.94 6.04 -4.20
C ILE A 85 -4.34 6.77 -5.48
N LEU A 86 -5.11 7.87 -5.38
CA LEU A 86 -5.51 8.64 -6.56
C LEU A 86 -4.31 9.28 -7.26
N ILE A 87 -3.38 9.87 -6.50
CA ILE A 87 -2.16 10.46 -7.03
C ILE A 87 -1.31 9.41 -7.74
N TYR A 88 -1.05 8.27 -7.09
CA TYR A 88 -0.26 7.20 -7.70
C TYR A 88 -0.95 6.57 -8.92
N SER A 89 -2.28 6.50 -8.92
CA SER A 89 -3.04 6.06 -10.09
C SER A 89 -2.87 7.02 -11.27
N ALA A 90 -2.89 8.33 -11.01
CA ALA A 90 -2.60 9.34 -12.03
C ALA A 90 -1.15 9.25 -12.53
N MET A 91 -0.18 9.00 -11.64
CA MET A 91 1.22 8.83 -12.02
C MET A 91 1.45 7.57 -12.87
N VAL A 92 0.85 6.43 -12.50
CA VAL A 92 0.91 5.20 -13.30
C VAL A 92 0.33 5.46 -14.68
N LYS A 93 -0.86 6.05 -14.78
CA LYS A 93 -1.45 6.42 -16.07
C LYS A 93 -0.55 7.36 -16.86
N GLY A 94 0.00 8.39 -16.22
CA GLY A 94 0.91 9.33 -16.87
C GLY A 94 2.11 8.63 -17.49
N LEU A 95 2.80 7.76 -16.74
CA LEU A 95 3.92 6.98 -17.27
C LEU A 95 3.53 6.10 -18.46
N VAL A 96 2.36 5.45 -18.40
CA VAL A 96 1.84 4.65 -19.52
C VAL A 96 1.52 5.51 -20.73
N ASP A 97 0.90 6.68 -20.54
CA ASP A 97 0.63 7.63 -21.63
C ASP A 97 1.93 8.15 -22.28
N TYR A 98 3.04 8.22 -21.51
CA TYR A 98 4.39 8.51 -22.02
C TYR A 98 5.09 7.30 -22.68
N GLY A 99 4.40 6.16 -22.82
CA GLY A 99 4.90 4.97 -23.49
C GLY A 99 5.70 4.01 -22.61
N VAL A 100 5.72 4.21 -21.28
CA VAL A 100 6.31 3.22 -20.36
C VAL A 100 5.36 2.03 -20.22
N ASN A 101 5.89 0.81 -20.22
CA ASN A 101 5.10 -0.40 -20.02
C ASN A 101 4.25 -0.33 -18.73
N GLU A 102 3.05 -0.89 -18.76
CA GLU A 102 2.06 -0.81 -17.68
C GLU A 102 2.57 -1.45 -16.38
N LEU A 103 3.15 -2.65 -16.47
CA LEU A 103 3.71 -3.32 -15.30
C LEU A 103 4.93 -2.60 -14.76
N LEU A 104 5.81 -2.12 -15.64
CA LEU A 104 6.99 -1.37 -15.21
C LEU A 104 6.57 -0.06 -14.49
N SER A 105 5.59 0.65 -15.04
CA SER A 105 5.02 1.87 -14.44
C SER A 105 4.47 1.58 -13.04
N LYS A 106 3.68 0.51 -12.89
CA LYS A 106 3.15 0.06 -11.59
C LYS A 106 4.28 -0.25 -10.62
N LEU A 107 5.29 -1.03 -11.02
CA LEU A 107 6.41 -1.41 -10.14
C LEU A 107 7.20 -0.19 -9.64
N LEU A 108 7.52 0.77 -10.54
CA LEU A 108 8.22 1.99 -10.17
C LEU A 108 7.41 2.83 -9.17
N ILE A 109 6.11 2.99 -9.41
CA ILE A 109 5.24 3.76 -8.51
C ILE A 109 5.01 3.02 -7.19
N THR A 110 4.94 1.68 -7.19
CA THR A 110 4.87 0.89 -5.95
C THR A 110 6.14 1.01 -5.12
N ALA A 111 7.33 1.03 -5.74
CA ALA A 111 8.58 1.27 -5.01
C ALA A 111 8.61 2.68 -4.38
N LEU A 112 8.20 3.70 -5.15
CA LEU A 112 8.09 5.07 -4.66
C LEU A 112 7.06 5.19 -3.52
N SER A 113 5.90 4.55 -3.67
CA SER A 113 4.84 4.57 -2.66
C SER A 113 5.29 3.98 -1.34
N PHE A 114 6.10 2.92 -1.38
CA PHE A 114 6.66 2.31 -0.17
C PHE A 114 7.51 3.29 0.64
N VAL A 115 8.38 4.07 -0.02
CA VAL A 115 9.24 5.08 0.63
C VAL A 115 8.41 6.21 1.24
N ILE A 116 7.42 6.72 0.51
CA ILE A 116 6.58 7.82 0.97
C ILE A 116 5.67 7.37 2.12
N ASN A 117 5.02 6.22 1.99
CA ASN A 117 4.13 5.66 3.01
C ASN A 117 4.88 5.36 4.32
N SER A 118 6.08 4.76 4.23
CA SER A 118 6.90 4.47 5.41
C SER A 118 7.33 5.74 6.14
N THR A 119 7.69 6.78 5.40
CA THR A 119 8.03 8.11 5.95
C THR A 119 6.84 8.77 6.63
N PHE A 120 5.66 8.76 5.99
CA PHE A 120 4.43 9.32 6.55
C PHE A 120 4.02 8.60 7.85
N PHE A 121 4.04 7.27 7.84
CA PHE A 121 3.67 6.48 9.01
C PHE A 121 4.56 6.79 10.21
N LYS A 122 5.88 6.89 9.99
CA LYS A 122 6.85 7.24 11.04
C LYS A 122 6.65 8.67 11.58
N LEU A 123 6.49 9.65 10.69
CA LEU A 123 6.49 11.08 11.09
C LEU A 123 5.13 11.60 11.57
N VAL A 124 4.03 11.02 11.11
CA VAL A 124 2.67 11.54 11.37
C VAL A 124 1.90 10.60 12.29
N ILE A 125 1.92 9.30 12.01
CA ILE A 125 1.08 8.33 12.74
C ILE A 125 1.74 7.95 14.07
N LEU A 126 3.02 7.56 14.05
CA LEU A 126 3.72 7.07 15.24
C LEU A 126 4.33 8.19 16.11
N LYS A 127 4.44 9.41 15.61
CA LYS A 127 4.92 10.55 16.39
C LYS A 127 3.98 10.80 17.57
N LYS A 128 4.52 10.71 18.80
CA LYS A 128 3.77 10.91 20.04
C LYS A 128 3.27 12.35 20.15
#